data_AF-A0A7C7QC43-F1
#
_entry.id   AF-A0A7C7QC43-F1
#
_cell.length_a   1.000
_cell.length_b   1.000
_cell.length_c   1.000
_cell.angle_alpha   90.00
_cell.angle_beta   90.00
_cell.angle_gamma   90.00
#
_symmetry.space_group_name_H-M   'P 1'
#
loop_
_entity.id
_entity.type
_entity.pdbx_description
1 polymer ?
#
loop_
_entity_poly.entity_id
_entity_poly.type
_entity_poly.pdbx_seq_one_letter_code
_entity_poly.pdbx_strand_id
1 'polypeptide(L)'
;PPDAPWATSRPPSGALAPGVSYKIAEDLPVLGAPADALDLELSSKLRWSIWLPVPRYSQRDPRWANQIMQTCGSTIGQAGCLLTSATMVFRYYGSSMNPGQVNQCMGTRACPWYFRYGAEHCSENKATFYGIFNPYYSTFVWALSEGYPPILELTRGTSTHWVVIYAVSGSGLRDRDYYIIDPWDGYAKSLTSYTSNGWEKRRVAIYGPR
;
A
#
# COMPACT_ATOMS: atom_id res chain seq x y z
N PRO A 1 3.76 2.26 -21.38
CA PRO A 1 3.66 1.76 -22.78
C PRO A 1 2.57 0.68 -22.88
N PRO A 2 1.82 0.56 -23.99
CA PRO A 2 0.77 -0.45 -24.15
C PRO A 2 1.30 -1.90 -24.09
N ASP A 3 2.62 -2.10 -24.17
CA ASP A 3 3.25 -3.43 -24.21
C ASP A 3 3.94 -3.84 -22.90
N ALA A 4 3.61 -3.22 -21.76
CA ALA A 4 4.07 -3.75 -20.49
C ALA A 4 3.38 -5.12 -20.24
N PRO A 5 4.10 -6.20 -19.93
CA PRO A 5 3.53 -7.56 -19.85
C PRO A 5 2.45 -7.73 -18.77
N TRP A 6 2.27 -6.74 -17.89
CA TRP A 6 1.22 -6.67 -16.89
C TRP A 6 -0.01 -5.84 -17.32
N ALA A 7 0.07 -5.13 -18.46
CA ALA A 7 -0.98 -4.24 -18.97
C ALA A 7 -2.00 -4.94 -19.89
N THR A 8 -1.73 -6.17 -20.32
CA THR A 8 -2.53 -6.86 -21.37
C THR A 8 -3.69 -7.71 -20.84
N SER A 9 -3.93 -7.74 -19.53
CA SER A 9 -5.19 -8.22 -18.98
C SER A 9 -5.76 -7.13 -18.09
N ARG A 10 -6.94 -6.59 -18.45
CA ARG A 10 -7.78 -5.86 -17.49
C ARG A 10 -7.87 -6.77 -16.27
N PRO A 11 -7.27 -6.42 -15.11
CA PRO A 11 -7.31 -7.32 -13.98
C PRO A 11 -8.77 -7.61 -13.65
N PRO A 12 -9.10 -8.85 -13.23
CA PRO A 12 -10.47 -9.19 -12.90
C PRO A 12 -11.00 -8.14 -11.94
N SER A 13 -12.21 -7.64 -12.21
CA SER A 13 -12.92 -6.70 -11.33
C SER A 13 -13.33 -7.44 -10.07
N GLY A 14 -12.36 -7.81 -9.24
CA GLY A 14 -12.61 -8.27 -7.89
C GLY A 14 -13.36 -7.18 -7.14
N ALA A 15 -14.33 -7.58 -6.33
CA ALA A 15 -15.14 -6.65 -5.54
C ALA A 15 -14.23 -5.65 -4.81
N LEU A 16 -14.63 -4.38 -4.79
CA LEU A 16 -13.96 -3.40 -3.94
C LEU A 16 -14.10 -3.84 -2.48
N ALA A 17 -13.09 -3.57 -1.69
CA ALA A 17 -13.20 -3.73 -0.24
C ALA A 17 -14.46 -2.96 0.24
N PRO A 18 -15.26 -3.54 1.16
CA PRO A 18 -16.40 -2.83 1.74
C PRO A 18 -15.96 -1.58 2.51
N GLY A 19 -14.68 -1.53 2.89
CA GLY A 19 -14.09 -0.46 3.68
C GLY A 19 -14.34 -0.69 5.15
N VAL A 20 -13.29 -1.00 5.90
CA VAL A 20 -13.37 -1.20 7.35
C VAL A 20 -12.28 -0.38 7.97
N SER A 21 -12.66 0.53 8.88
CA SER A 21 -11.75 1.51 9.46
C SER A 21 -10.62 0.80 10.22
N TYR A 22 -9.41 0.90 9.67
CA TYR A 22 -8.20 0.43 10.34
C TYR A 22 -7.62 1.53 11.23
N LYS A 23 -7.46 1.25 12.53
CA LYS A 23 -6.87 2.23 13.46
C LYS A 23 -5.35 2.26 13.32
N ILE A 24 -4.81 3.46 13.15
CA ILE A 24 -3.37 3.74 13.30
C ILE A 24 -3.15 4.26 14.72
N ALA A 25 -2.04 3.86 15.33
CA ALA A 25 -1.78 4.16 16.74
C ALA A 25 -1.09 5.51 16.96
N GLU A 26 -0.49 6.05 15.91
CA GLU A 26 0.43 7.17 15.96
C GLU A 26 -0.17 8.37 15.23
N ASP A 27 -0.14 9.55 15.87
CA ASP A 27 -0.35 10.82 15.18
C ASP A 27 0.98 11.26 14.56
N LEU A 28 1.20 10.85 13.31
CA LEU A 28 2.41 11.11 12.57
C LEU A 28 2.22 12.33 11.66
N PRO A 29 3.20 13.25 11.59
CA PRO A 29 3.12 14.38 10.67
C PRO A 29 3.03 13.87 9.23
N VAL A 30 2.20 14.53 8.43
CA VAL A 30 2.09 14.25 7.00
C VAL A 30 3.12 15.11 6.26
N LEU A 31 4.13 14.46 5.70
CA LEU A 31 5.24 15.07 5.00
C LEU A 31 4.87 15.41 3.54
N GLY A 32 5.53 16.43 2.99
CA GLY A 32 5.58 16.61 1.53
C GLY A 32 6.54 15.58 0.90
N ALA A 33 6.41 15.35 -0.40
CA ALA A 33 7.49 14.68 -1.13
C ALA A 33 8.80 15.48 -0.97
N PRO A 34 9.97 14.83 -0.97
CA PRO A 34 11.23 15.56 -0.87
C PRO A 34 11.39 16.52 -2.06
N ALA A 35 12.15 17.61 -1.89
CA ALA A 35 12.15 18.72 -2.86
C ALA A 35 12.65 18.32 -4.26
N ASP A 36 13.49 17.30 -4.37
CA ASP A 36 13.95 16.70 -5.62
C ASP A 36 12.85 15.93 -6.38
N ALA A 37 11.78 15.52 -5.70
CA ALA A 37 10.58 14.95 -6.33
C ALA A 37 9.76 15.98 -7.13
N LEU A 38 9.89 17.29 -6.83
CA LEU A 38 9.17 18.35 -7.56
C LEU A 38 9.73 18.56 -8.97
N ASP A 39 11.03 18.33 -9.20
CA ASP A 39 11.64 18.46 -10.53
C ASP A 39 11.17 17.37 -11.50
N LEU A 40 10.63 16.26 -10.98
CA LEU A 40 9.97 15.20 -11.75
C LEU A 40 8.54 15.56 -12.19
N GLU A 41 7.89 16.50 -11.49
CA GLU A 41 6.47 16.85 -11.67
C GLU A 41 6.25 17.85 -12.82
N LEU A 42 7.29 18.60 -13.23
CA LEU A 42 7.17 19.74 -14.15
C LEU A 42 7.49 19.44 -15.63
N SER A 43 7.95 18.23 -15.96
CA SER A 43 8.16 17.85 -17.36
C SER A 43 6.96 17.06 -17.89
N SER A 44 6.05 17.74 -18.59
CA SER A 44 4.98 17.12 -19.39
C SER A 44 5.48 16.17 -20.50
N LYS A 45 6.81 16.03 -20.65
CA LYS A 45 7.48 15.15 -21.60
C LYS A 45 7.91 13.81 -20.98
N LEU A 46 7.95 13.68 -19.65
CA LEU A 46 8.31 12.41 -19.01
C LEU A 46 7.15 11.41 -19.12
N ARG A 47 7.45 10.21 -19.63
CA ARG A 47 6.53 9.07 -19.60
C ARG A 47 7.13 8.00 -18.70
N TRP A 48 6.49 7.80 -17.56
CA TRP A 48 6.90 6.80 -16.59
C TRP A 48 6.53 5.40 -17.07
N SER A 49 7.38 4.44 -16.74
CA SER A 49 7.18 3.02 -16.94
C SER A 49 7.93 2.25 -15.85
N ILE A 50 7.46 2.38 -14.62
CA ILE A 50 8.04 1.71 -13.44
C ILE A 50 7.13 0.58 -13.01
N TRP A 51 7.73 -0.56 -12.68
CA TRP A 51 7.04 -1.72 -12.13
C TRP A 51 7.91 -2.36 -11.05
N LEU A 52 7.35 -2.52 -9.85
CA LEU A 52 8.01 -3.19 -8.73
C LEU A 52 7.40 -4.58 -8.54
N PRO A 53 8.19 -5.67 -8.47
CA PRO A 53 7.73 -7.05 -8.30
C PRO A 53 7.20 -7.34 -6.88
N VAL A 54 6.25 -6.55 -6.39
CA VAL A 54 5.69 -6.70 -5.04
C VAL A 54 4.86 -8.01 -4.96
N PRO A 55 5.16 -8.91 -4.00
CA PRO A 55 4.37 -10.12 -3.78
C PRO A 55 2.92 -9.79 -3.41
N ARG A 56 1.99 -10.63 -3.83
CA ARG A 56 0.55 -10.41 -3.63
C ARG A 56 0.00 -11.27 -2.50
N TYR A 57 -0.66 -10.64 -1.54
CA TYR A 57 -1.40 -11.32 -0.48
C TYR A 57 -2.82 -10.80 -0.38
N SER A 58 -3.74 -11.70 -0.03
CA SER A 58 -5.10 -11.36 0.37
C SER A 58 -5.21 -11.43 1.89
N GLN A 59 -5.77 -10.40 2.53
CA GLN A 59 -6.14 -10.40 3.94
C GLN A 59 -7.19 -11.49 4.24
N ARG A 60 -7.92 -11.93 3.21
CA ARG A 60 -8.95 -12.97 3.27
C ARG A 60 -8.44 -14.38 2.94
N ASP A 61 -7.13 -14.58 2.81
CA ASP A 61 -6.57 -15.91 2.64
C ASP A 61 -6.94 -16.80 3.86
N PRO A 62 -7.53 -18.00 3.65
CA PRO A 62 -7.98 -18.87 4.73
C PRO A 62 -6.91 -19.22 5.77
N ARG A 63 -5.62 -19.16 5.40
CA ARG A 63 -4.50 -19.46 6.29
C ARG A 63 -4.37 -18.48 7.46
N TRP A 64 -4.83 -17.23 7.30
CA TRP A 64 -4.71 -16.20 8.34
C TRP A 64 -5.95 -15.32 8.51
N ALA A 65 -6.93 -15.37 7.59
CA ALA A 65 -8.10 -14.50 7.61
C ALA A 65 -8.87 -14.50 8.94
N ASN A 66 -8.91 -15.64 9.63
CA ASN A 66 -9.63 -15.80 10.90
C ASN A 66 -8.79 -15.43 12.14
N GLN A 67 -7.52 -15.06 11.97
CA GLN A 67 -6.67 -14.65 13.09
C GLN A 67 -7.11 -13.26 13.58
N ILE A 68 -7.26 -13.13 14.90
CA ILE A 68 -7.66 -11.87 15.54
C ILE A 68 -6.45 -10.93 15.57
N MET A 69 -6.64 -9.71 15.13
CA MET A 69 -5.74 -8.60 15.40
C MET A 69 -6.07 -8.10 16.82
N GLN A 70 -5.13 -8.35 17.73
CA GLN A 70 -5.33 -8.12 19.17
C GLN A 70 -5.72 -6.66 19.47
N THR A 71 -6.34 -6.43 20.63
CA THR A 71 -6.88 -5.14 21.11
C THR A 71 -8.10 -4.62 20.35
N CYS A 72 -8.12 -4.67 19.01
CA CYS A 72 -9.28 -4.24 18.21
C CYS A 72 -10.39 -5.31 18.09
N GLY A 73 -10.07 -6.59 18.31
CA GLY A 73 -11.04 -7.70 18.24
C GLY A 73 -11.50 -8.10 16.83
N SER A 74 -11.06 -7.38 15.80
CA SER A 74 -11.33 -7.71 14.39
C SER A 74 -10.33 -8.72 13.86
N THR A 75 -10.76 -9.57 12.93
CA THR A 75 -9.87 -10.51 12.24
C THR A 75 -9.08 -9.83 11.11
N ILE A 76 -7.98 -10.46 10.66
CA ILE A 76 -7.23 -10.01 9.48
C ILE A 76 -8.15 -9.97 8.25
N GLY A 77 -9.04 -10.94 8.07
CA GLY A 77 -9.99 -10.99 6.96
C GLY A 77 -10.96 -9.80 6.96
N GLN A 78 -11.41 -9.37 8.14
CA GLN A 78 -12.36 -8.27 8.29
C GLN A 78 -11.72 -6.89 8.10
N ALA A 79 -10.53 -6.65 8.67
CA ALA A 79 -9.95 -5.31 8.69
C ALA A 79 -8.47 -5.23 8.26
N GLY A 80 -7.76 -6.34 8.06
CA GLY A 80 -6.29 -6.40 7.92
C GLY A 80 -5.64 -5.79 6.67
N CYS A 81 -6.28 -4.83 5.99
CA CYS A 81 -5.78 -4.22 4.76
C CYS A 81 -4.40 -3.56 4.92
N LEU A 82 -4.20 -2.77 5.99
CA LEU A 82 -2.90 -2.11 6.26
C LEU A 82 -1.83 -3.13 6.63
N LEU A 83 -2.12 -4.05 7.55
CA LEU A 83 -1.21 -5.12 7.95
C LEU A 83 -0.77 -5.98 6.77
N THR A 84 -1.72 -6.38 5.92
CA THR A 84 -1.43 -7.18 4.72
C THR A 84 -0.62 -6.37 3.70
N SER A 85 -0.93 -5.09 3.52
CA SER A 85 -0.15 -4.19 2.65
C SER A 85 1.28 -4.01 3.12
N ALA A 86 1.49 -3.75 4.41
CA ALA A 86 2.83 -3.66 5.00
C ALA A 86 3.59 -4.99 4.85
N THR A 87 2.93 -6.11 5.05
CA THR A 87 3.53 -7.44 4.84
C THR A 87 4.00 -7.62 3.40
N MET A 88 3.21 -7.21 2.40
CA MET A 88 3.61 -7.28 0.98
C MET A 88 4.88 -6.46 0.72
N VAL A 89 4.97 -5.25 1.29
CA VAL A 89 6.15 -4.39 1.17
C VAL A 89 7.37 -4.98 1.91
N PHE A 90 7.21 -5.53 3.10
CA PHE A 90 8.30 -6.21 3.82
C PHE A 90 8.82 -7.42 3.04
N ARG A 91 7.91 -8.20 2.45
CA ARG A 91 8.26 -9.34 1.59
C ARG A 91 8.98 -8.92 0.32
N TYR A 92 8.59 -7.79 -0.27
CA TYR A 92 9.32 -7.19 -1.39
C TYR A 92 10.77 -6.83 -1.01
N TYR A 93 11.01 -6.38 0.22
CA TYR A 93 12.38 -6.16 0.75
C TYR A 93 13.09 -7.43 1.26
N GLY A 94 12.50 -8.61 1.07
CA GLY A 94 13.12 -9.89 1.39
C GLY A 94 12.75 -10.49 2.74
N SER A 95 11.76 -9.95 3.45
CA SER A 95 11.18 -10.65 4.60
C SER A 95 10.59 -11.99 4.16
N SER A 96 10.69 -13.00 5.01
CA SER A 96 10.06 -14.30 4.88
C SER A 96 8.61 -14.34 5.39
N MET A 97 8.17 -13.33 6.15
CA MET A 97 6.90 -13.37 6.87
C MET A 97 5.68 -13.27 5.94
N ASN A 98 4.60 -13.95 6.35
CA ASN A 98 3.24 -13.80 5.80
C ASN A 98 2.36 -12.95 6.73
N PRO A 99 1.12 -12.58 6.33
CA PRO A 99 0.29 -11.69 7.15
C PRO A 99 -0.03 -12.24 8.55
N GLY A 100 -0.24 -13.55 8.69
CA GLY A 100 -0.45 -14.16 9.99
C GLY A 100 0.78 -14.06 10.90
N GLN A 101 1.98 -14.24 10.34
CA GLN A 101 3.24 -14.10 11.09
C GLN A 101 3.52 -12.65 11.49
N VAL A 102 3.26 -11.68 10.60
CA VAL A 102 3.36 -10.25 10.94
C VAL A 102 2.34 -9.88 12.03
N ASN A 103 1.10 -10.37 11.94
CA ASN A 103 0.10 -10.18 12.99
C ASN A 103 0.57 -10.71 14.34
N GLN A 104 1.13 -11.93 14.37
CA GLN A 104 1.68 -12.52 15.58
C GLN A 104 2.85 -11.71 16.15
N CYS A 105 3.79 -11.29 15.29
CA CYS A 105 4.94 -10.46 15.70
C CYS A 105 4.50 -9.12 16.30
N MET A 106 3.52 -8.47 15.68
CA MET A 106 3.00 -7.18 16.15
C MET A 106 2.26 -7.31 17.50
N GLY A 107 1.59 -8.44 17.75
CA GLY A 107 0.82 -8.66 18.97
C GLY A 107 -0.25 -7.59 19.17
N THR A 108 -0.24 -6.92 20.32
CA THR A 108 -1.16 -5.81 20.64
C THR A 108 -0.99 -4.57 19.75
N ARG A 109 0.09 -4.51 18.98
CA ARG A 109 0.38 -3.44 18.00
C ARG A 109 -0.10 -3.78 16.59
N ALA A 110 -0.71 -4.95 16.39
CA ALA A 110 -1.32 -5.29 15.11
C ALA A 110 -2.47 -4.31 14.84
N CYS A 111 -3.30 -4.03 15.85
CA CYS A 111 -4.33 -3.02 15.78
C CYS A 111 -4.48 -2.33 17.16
N PRO A 112 -4.24 -1.00 17.28
CA PRO A 112 -3.91 -0.09 16.19
C PRO A 112 -2.48 -0.29 15.65
N TRP A 113 -2.24 -0.03 14.36
CA TRP A 113 -0.93 -0.26 13.71
C TRP A 113 0.11 0.78 14.09
N TYR A 114 1.33 0.29 14.36
CA TYR A 114 2.52 1.09 14.62
C TYR A 114 3.51 0.93 13.47
N PHE A 115 3.69 1.97 12.66
CA PHE A 115 4.42 1.86 11.40
C PHE A 115 5.88 1.52 11.61
N ARG A 116 6.54 2.26 12.50
CA ARG A 116 7.96 2.08 12.82
C ARG A 116 8.23 0.71 13.43
N TYR A 117 7.39 0.29 14.39
CA TYR A 117 7.54 -1.01 15.04
C TYR A 117 7.41 -2.17 14.04
N GLY A 118 6.43 -2.09 13.13
CA GLY A 118 6.25 -3.10 12.08
C GLY A 118 7.49 -3.25 11.20
N ALA A 119 8.08 -2.13 10.77
CA ALA A 119 9.33 -2.16 10.00
C ALA A 119 10.51 -2.70 10.83
N GLU A 120 10.78 -2.12 12.00
CA GLU A 120 12.01 -2.40 12.74
C GLU A 120 12.02 -3.79 13.40
N HIS A 121 10.86 -4.34 13.75
CA HIS A 121 10.76 -5.60 14.49
C HIS A 121 10.05 -6.73 13.73
N CYS A 122 9.11 -6.41 12.83
CA CYS A 122 8.26 -7.41 12.18
C CYS A 122 8.47 -7.52 10.67
N SER A 123 9.55 -6.93 10.16
CA SER A 123 10.03 -7.14 8.79
C SER A 123 11.27 -8.04 8.70
N GLU A 124 11.71 -8.63 9.82
CA GLU A 124 13.02 -9.31 9.95
C GLU A 124 14.20 -8.38 9.60
N ASN A 125 14.09 -7.12 10.04
CA ASN A 125 15.11 -6.09 9.80
C ASN A 125 15.34 -5.80 8.30
N LYS A 126 14.32 -5.97 7.46
CA LYS A 126 14.39 -5.74 6.01
C LYS A 126 13.82 -4.40 5.56
N ALA A 127 13.03 -3.75 6.42
CA ALA A 127 12.38 -2.49 6.13
C ALA A 127 12.75 -1.42 7.15
N THR A 128 12.76 -0.17 6.69
CA THR A 128 12.84 1.04 7.51
C THR A 128 11.62 1.90 7.22
N PHE A 129 10.98 2.45 8.26
CA PHE A 129 9.85 3.37 8.07
C PHE A 129 10.34 4.80 7.84
N TYR A 130 9.96 5.39 6.70
CA TYR A 130 10.37 6.75 6.32
C TYR A 130 9.36 7.80 6.81
N GLY A 131 8.07 7.47 6.79
CA GLY A 131 7.05 8.39 7.27
C GLY A 131 5.70 8.26 6.57
N ILE A 132 4.81 9.16 6.95
CA ILE A 132 3.53 9.39 6.29
C ILE A 132 3.67 10.63 5.41
N PHE A 133 3.18 10.55 4.17
CA PHE A 133 3.30 11.58 3.15
C PHE A 133 1.94 11.97 2.59
N ASN A 134 1.87 13.17 2.02
CA ASN A 134 0.72 13.62 1.25
C ASN A 134 0.51 12.72 0.02
N PRO A 135 -0.74 12.44 -0.36
CA PRO A 135 -1.05 11.51 -1.44
C PRO A 135 -0.97 12.16 -2.83
N TYR A 136 0.06 12.97 -3.06
CA TYR A 136 0.30 13.64 -4.34
C TYR A 136 0.99 12.69 -5.31
N TYR A 137 0.80 12.96 -6.60
CA TYR A 137 1.39 12.14 -7.65
C TYR A 137 2.92 12.20 -7.66
N SER A 138 3.50 13.35 -7.32
CA SER A 138 4.95 13.49 -7.08
C SER A 138 5.46 12.54 -5.99
N THR A 139 4.74 12.39 -4.87
CA THR A 139 5.07 11.39 -3.83
C THR A 139 5.07 9.97 -4.41
N PHE A 140 4.07 9.61 -5.22
CA PHE A 140 3.95 8.26 -5.76
C PHE A 140 5.08 7.96 -6.73
N VAL A 141 5.38 8.90 -7.65
CA VAL A 141 6.43 8.74 -8.65
C VAL A 141 7.80 8.67 -7.99
N TRP A 142 8.11 9.58 -7.06
CA TRP A 142 9.35 9.56 -6.30
C TRP A 142 9.56 8.23 -5.57
N ALA A 143 8.57 7.79 -4.81
CA ALA A 143 8.70 6.54 -4.08
C ALA A 143 8.89 5.34 -5.03
N LEU A 144 8.14 5.27 -6.12
CA LEU A 144 8.32 4.21 -7.12
C LEU A 144 9.69 4.27 -7.81
N SER A 145 10.24 5.46 -8.10
CA SER A 145 11.57 5.61 -8.71
C SER A 145 12.70 5.19 -7.78
N GLU A 146 12.54 5.39 -6.48
CA GLU A 146 13.44 4.89 -5.44
C GLU A 146 13.28 3.37 -5.18
N GLY A 147 12.29 2.74 -5.82
CA GLY A 147 11.97 1.33 -5.58
C GLY A 147 11.22 1.10 -4.27
N TYR A 148 10.54 2.11 -3.73
CA TYR A 148 9.73 2.06 -2.52
C TYR A 148 8.25 1.93 -2.85
N PRO A 149 7.61 0.75 -2.70
CA PRO A 149 6.19 0.59 -3.00
C PRO A 149 5.33 1.39 -2.00
N PRO A 150 4.59 2.41 -2.45
CA PRO A 150 3.78 3.23 -1.54
C PRO A 150 2.57 2.47 -1.01
N ILE A 151 2.26 2.62 0.29
CA ILE A 151 1.02 2.10 0.88
C ILE A 151 0.03 3.27 1.02
N LEU A 152 -0.96 3.32 0.13
CA LEU A 152 -1.92 4.40 0.02
C LEU A 152 -3.16 4.13 0.88
N GLU A 153 -3.55 5.10 1.71
CA GLU A 153 -4.86 5.13 2.36
C GLU A 153 -5.90 5.75 1.42
N LEU A 154 -6.99 5.02 1.24
CA LEU A 154 -8.20 5.43 0.56
C LEU A 154 -9.33 5.56 1.59
N THR A 155 -10.16 6.59 1.45
CA THR A 155 -11.29 6.83 2.36
C THR A 155 -12.59 7.06 1.59
N ARG A 156 -13.72 6.61 2.16
CA ARG A 156 -15.06 6.91 1.66
C ARG A 156 -16.04 7.03 2.83
N GLY A 157 -16.42 8.26 3.17
CA GLY A 157 -17.13 8.54 4.42
C GLY A 157 -16.27 8.11 5.62
N THR A 158 -16.81 7.27 6.50
CA THR A 158 -16.07 6.71 7.64
C THR A 158 -15.21 5.49 7.31
N SER A 159 -15.36 4.94 6.10
CA SER A 159 -14.66 3.74 5.66
C SER A 159 -13.23 4.07 5.25
N THR A 160 -12.27 3.22 5.62
CA THR A 160 -10.89 3.29 5.14
C THR A 160 -10.49 1.98 4.46
N HIS A 161 -9.52 2.08 3.55
CA HIS A 161 -8.90 0.94 2.87
C HIS A 161 -7.46 1.28 2.52
N TRP A 162 -6.55 0.33 2.71
CA TRP A 162 -5.13 0.51 2.40
C TRP A 162 -4.74 -0.39 1.25
N VAL A 163 -3.97 0.13 0.30
CA VAL A 163 -3.54 -0.59 -0.90
C VAL A 163 -2.07 -0.32 -1.19
N VAL A 164 -1.37 -1.23 -1.87
CA VAL A 164 0.02 -0.99 -2.27
C VAL A 164 0.05 -0.52 -3.72
N ILE A 165 0.58 0.67 -3.99
CA ILE A 165 0.92 1.09 -5.35
C ILE A 165 2.21 0.36 -5.74
N TYR A 166 2.19 -0.35 -6.88
CA TYR A 166 3.35 -1.14 -7.33
C TYR A 166 3.86 -0.74 -8.71
N ALA A 167 3.11 0.06 -9.46
CA ALA A 167 3.51 0.48 -10.80
C ALA A 167 2.91 1.83 -11.20
N VAL A 168 3.65 2.52 -12.08
CA VAL A 168 3.18 3.70 -12.81
C VAL A 168 3.52 3.53 -14.29
N SER A 169 2.53 3.74 -15.16
CA SER A 169 2.71 3.78 -16.62
C SER A 169 1.88 4.90 -17.22
N GLY A 170 2.54 5.93 -17.74
CA GLY A 170 1.87 7.10 -18.32
C GLY A 170 2.51 8.40 -17.90
N SER A 171 1.69 9.44 -17.75
CA SER A 171 2.16 10.76 -17.30
C SER A 171 2.63 10.76 -15.84
N GLY A 172 2.12 9.85 -15.01
CA GLY A 172 2.33 9.93 -13.57
C GLY A 172 1.61 11.13 -12.95
N LEU A 173 0.51 11.60 -13.57
CA LEU A 173 -0.25 12.79 -13.13
C LEU A 173 -1.75 12.50 -13.02
N ARG A 174 -2.16 11.23 -13.16
CA ARG A 174 -3.55 10.80 -13.21
C ARG A 174 -3.68 9.45 -12.54
N ASP A 175 -4.77 9.21 -11.83
CA ASP A 175 -5.02 7.91 -11.17
C ASP A 175 -4.93 6.72 -12.12
N ARG A 176 -5.36 6.87 -13.38
CA ARG A 176 -5.26 5.81 -14.40
C ARG A 176 -3.84 5.38 -14.73
N ASP A 177 -2.85 6.20 -14.39
CA ASP A 177 -1.44 5.89 -14.62
C ASP A 177 -0.91 4.92 -13.55
N TYR A 178 -1.61 4.76 -12.41
CA TYR A 178 -1.15 4.00 -11.25
C TYR A 178 -1.91 2.68 -11.07
N TYR A 179 -1.15 1.66 -10.67
CA TYR A 179 -1.65 0.32 -10.44
C TYR A 179 -1.34 -0.11 -9.01
N ILE A 180 -2.34 -0.73 -8.40
CA ILE A 180 -2.34 -1.13 -6.99
C ILE A 180 -2.44 -2.64 -6.85
N ILE A 181 -1.93 -3.19 -5.75
CA ILE A 181 -2.32 -4.50 -5.23
C ILE A 181 -3.30 -4.24 -4.10
N ASP A 182 -4.50 -4.79 -4.25
CA ASP A 182 -5.57 -4.65 -3.28
C ASP A 182 -5.49 -5.81 -2.27
N PRO A 183 -5.19 -5.56 -0.98
CA PRO A 183 -5.10 -6.62 0.01
C PRO A 183 -6.45 -7.28 0.29
N TRP A 184 -7.59 -6.74 -0.15
CA TRP A 184 -8.88 -7.39 0.03
C TRP A 184 -8.91 -8.78 -0.63
N ASP A 185 -8.43 -8.88 -1.86
CA ASP A 185 -8.44 -10.10 -2.68
C ASP A 185 -7.04 -10.49 -3.21
N GLY A 186 -6.03 -9.66 -2.97
CA GLY A 186 -4.68 -9.85 -3.48
C GLY A 186 -4.53 -9.56 -4.98
N TYR A 187 -5.55 -8.98 -5.64
CA TYR A 187 -5.49 -8.71 -7.07
C TYR A 187 -4.83 -7.37 -7.37
N ALA A 188 -4.13 -7.33 -8.50
CA ALA A 188 -3.71 -6.06 -9.08
C ALA A 188 -4.93 -5.33 -9.63
N LYS A 189 -5.04 -4.01 -9.47
CA LYS A 189 -6.15 -3.18 -9.97
C LYS A 189 -5.59 -1.84 -10.47
N SER A 190 -6.32 -1.12 -11.32
CA SER A 190 -6.04 0.31 -11.52
C SER A 190 -6.52 1.08 -10.29
N LEU A 191 -5.79 2.12 -9.88
CA LEU A 191 -6.22 3.00 -8.79
C LEU A 191 -7.62 3.62 -9.05
N THR A 192 -7.98 3.83 -10.32
CA THR A 192 -9.33 4.29 -10.73
C THR A 192 -10.46 3.37 -10.30
N SER A 193 -10.19 2.09 -10.03
CA SER A 193 -11.19 1.15 -9.50
C SER A 193 -11.79 1.68 -8.20
N TYR A 194 -11.00 2.40 -7.40
CA TYR A 194 -11.46 3.06 -6.19
C TYR A 194 -11.86 4.51 -6.43
N THR A 195 -11.01 5.32 -7.07
CA THR A 195 -11.25 6.77 -7.14
C THR A 195 -12.44 7.15 -8.02
N SER A 196 -12.77 6.34 -9.03
CA SER A 196 -14.02 6.50 -9.81
C SER A 196 -15.28 6.00 -9.08
N ASN A 197 -15.13 5.39 -7.89
CA ASN A 197 -16.22 4.86 -7.06
C ASN A 197 -16.35 5.60 -5.71
N GLY A 198 -15.99 6.88 -5.70
CA GLY A 198 -16.18 7.79 -4.57
C GLY A 198 -15.17 7.63 -3.43
N TRP A 199 -14.04 6.97 -3.68
CA TRP A 199 -12.94 6.90 -2.72
C TRP A 199 -11.93 8.02 -2.96
N GLU A 200 -11.48 8.63 -1.88
CA GLU A 200 -10.51 9.72 -1.89
C GLU A 200 -9.16 9.24 -1.35
N LYS A 201 -8.08 9.80 -1.90
CA LYS A 201 -6.71 9.53 -1.45
C LYS A 201 -6.42 10.38 -0.23
N ARG A 202 -6.05 9.77 0.89
CA ARG A 202 -5.91 10.49 2.17
C ARG A 202 -4.48 10.78 2.59
N ARG A 203 -3.61 9.77 2.54
CA ARG A 203 -2.17 9.83 2.88
C ARG A 203 -1.48 8.55 2.39
N VAL A 204 -0.16 8.55 2.42
CA VAL A 204 0.67 7.42 2.01
C VAL A 204 1.68 7.09 3.10
N ALA A 205 1.85 5.81 3.42
CA ALA A 205 2.97 5.33 4.21
C ALA A 205 4.10 4.84 3.30
N ILE A 206 5.32 5.26 3.59
CA ILE A 206 6.52 4.85 2.86
C ILE A 206 7.45 4.06 3.77
N TYR A 207 7.83 2.88 3.30
CA TYR A 207 8.93 2.09 3.83
C TYR A 207 10.03 2.02 2.78
N GLY A 208 11.29 2.03 3.19
CA GLY A 208 12.47 1.73 2.35
C GLY A 208 13.12 0.40 2.77
N PRO A 209 14.01 -0.17 1.94
CA PRO A 209 14.81 -1.33 2.33
C PRO A 209 15.79 -0.97 3.45
N ARG A 210 16.27 -1.98 4.18
CA ARG A 210 17.32 -1.86 5.20
C ARG A 210 18.49 -2.78 4.89
#